data_AF-A0A5B8H3H6-F1
#
_entry.id   AF-A0A5B8H3H6-F1
#
_cell.length_a   1.000
_cell.length_b   1.000
_cell.length_c   1.000
_cell.angle_alpha   90.00
_cell.angle_beta   90.00
_cell.angle_gamma   90.00
#
_symmetry.space_group_name_H-M   'P 1'
#
loop_
_entity.id
_entity.type
_entity.pdbx_description
1 polymer ?
#
loop_
_entity_poly.entity_id
_entity_poly.type
_entity_poly.pdbx_seq_one_letter_code
_entity_poly.pdbx_strand_id
1 'polypeptide(L)' 'MNELKRLRDKLGLSNKEFAELLGLSEKTVKNRIADDYDKKILSKPELEYLKLLAGEHEKYILTEK' A
#
# COMPACT_ATOMS: atom_id res chain seq x y z
N MET A 1 -0.12 -10.21 10.71
CA MET A 1 -0.44 -10.44 9.27
C MET A 1 -0.23 -9.12 8.57
N ASN A 2 0.74 -9.07 7.67
CA ASN A 2 1.25 -7.81 7.15
C ASN A 2 0.21 -7.09 6.25
N GLU A 3 -0.42 -6.02 6.76
CA GLU A 3 -1.48 -5.26 6.07
C GLU A 3 -1.04 -4.79 4.68
N LEU A 4 0.23 -4.40 4.52
CA LEU A 4 0.80 -4.00 3.23
C LEU A 4 0.78 -5.13 2.20
N LYS A 5 1.12 -6.35 2.63
CA LYS A 5 1.14 -7.52 1.76
C LYS A 5 -0.27 -7.82 1.26
N ARG A 6 -1.26 -7.68 2.15
CA ARG A 6 -2.68 -7.87 1.83
C ARG A 6 -3.19 -6.80 0.86
N LEU A 7 -2.86 -5.53 1.08
CA LEU A 7 -3.20 -4.42 0.18
C LEU A 7 -2.58 -4.62 -1.21
N ARG A 8 -1.28 -4.95 -1.29
CA ARG A 8 -0.60 -5.24 -2.57
C ARG A 8 -1.27 -6.39 -3.33
N ASP A 9 -1.56 -7.49 -2.63
CA ASP A 9 -2.20 -8.67 -3.22
C ASP A 9 -3.61 -8.35 -3.73
N LYS A 10 -4.37 -7.56 -2.96
CA LYS A 10 -5.72 -7.11 -3.32
C LYS A 10 -5.73 -6.18 -4.54
N LEU A 11 -4.71 -5.33 -4.66
CA LEU A 11 -4.49 -4.46 -5.82
C LEU A 11 -3.97 -5.24 -7.04
N GLY A 12 -3.55 -6.50 -6.88
CA GLY A 12 -2.95 -7.30 -7.95
C GLY A 12 -1.60 -6.76 -8.44
N LEU A 13 -0.93 -5.91 -7.64
CA LEU A 13 0.27 -5.21 -8.06
C LEU A 13 1.54 -5.99 -7.73
N SER A 14 2.52 -5.91 -8.63
CA SER A 14 3.88 -6.36 -8.33
C SER A 14 4.57 -5.42 -7.34
N ASN A 15 5.62 -5.88 -6.66
CA ASN A 15 6.40 -5.02 -5.74
C ASN A 15 6.92 -3.75 -6.40
N LYS A 16 7.26 -3.84 -7.69
CA LYS A 16 7.72 -2.73 -8.50
C LYS A 16 6.60 -1.71 -8.74
N GLU A 17 5.48 -2.15 -9.30
CA GLU A 17 4.29 -1.31 -9.50
C GLU A 17 3.83 -0.65 -8.20
N PHE A 18 3.80 -1.40 -7.11
CA PHE A 18 3.43 -0.90 -5.79
C PHE A 18 4.41 0.15 -5.25
N ALA A 19 5.70 0.01 -5.57
CA ALA A 19 6.72 0.99 -5.22
C ALA A 19 6.58 2.27 -6.05
N GLU A 20 6.36 2.13 -7.36
CA GLU A 20 6.11 3.26 -8.26
C GLU A 20 4.85 4.04 -7.84
N LEU A 21 3.78 3.35 -7.44
CA LEU A 21 2.53 3.96 -6.98
C LEU A 21 2.70 4.80 -5.70
N LEU A 22 3.61 4.38 -4.82
CA LEU A 22 3.95 5.11 -3.59
C LEU A 22 5.11 6.11 -3.78
N GLY A 23 5.73 6.16 -4.97
CA GLY A 23 6.94 6.96 -5.19
C GLY A 23 8.15 6.47 -4.39
N LEU A 24 8.18 5.18 -4.03
CA LEU A 24 9.22 4.55 -3.22
C LEU A 24 10.10 3.65 -4.09
N SER A 25 11.27 3.29 -3.57
CA SER A 25 12.09 2.25 -4.18
C SER A 25 11.55 0.85 -3.88
N GLU A 26 11.67 -0.07 -4.85
CA GLU A 26 11.33 -1.50 -4.69
C GLU A 26 11.93 -2.12 -3.43
N LYS A 27 13.18 -1.76 -3.13
CA LYS A 27 13.91 -2.27 -1.96
C LYS A 27 13.22 -1.86 -0.65
N THR A 28 12.67 -0.64 -0.60
CA THR A 28 11.91 -0.12 0.54
C THR A 28 10.59 -0.87 0.71
N VAL A 29 9.85 -1.10 -0.38
CA VAL A 29 8.60 -1.88 -0.36
C VAL A 29 8.88 -3.33 0.05
N LYS A 30 9.92 -3.95 -0.50
CA LYS A 30 10.30 -5.33 -0.20
C LYS A 30 10.69 -5.50 1.28
N ASN A 31 11.45 -4.55 1.83
CA ASN A 31 11.74 -4.52 3.26
C ASN A 31 10.48 -4.29 4.09
N ARG A 32 9.59 -3.36 3.71
CA ARG A 32 8.31 -3.13 4.42
C ARG A 32 7.39 -4.36 4.43
N ILE A 33 7.34 -5.12 3.32
CA ILE A 33 6.55 -6.36 3.20
C ILE A 33 7.19 -7.54 3.93
N ALA A 34 8.53 -7.57 4.05
CA ALA A 34 9.25 -8.64 4.72
C ALA A 34 9.28 -8.47 6.25
N ASP A 35 9.46 -7.24 6.73
CA ASP A 35 9.82 -6.99 8.13
C ASP A 35 8.63 -6.84 9.08
N ASP A 36 7.38 -7.02 8.60
CA ASP A 36 6.15 -6.72 9.38
C ASP A 36 6.30 -5.37 10.12
N TYR A 37 6.87 -4.36 9.43
CA TYR A 37 7.40 -3.14 10.06
C TYR A 37 6.27 -2.30 10.65
N ASP A 38 5.98 -2.61 11.91
CA ASP A 38 4.91 -2.06 12.71
C ASP A 38 5.06 -0.52 12.76
N LYS A 39 4.09 0.15 12.14
CA LYS A 39 3.59 1.49 12.47
C LYS A 39 4.50 2.71 12.29
N LYS A 40 5.80 2.58 12.00
CA LYS A 40 6.71 3.76 12.04
C LYS A 40 7.08 4.43 10.71
N ILE A 41 6.89 3.78 9.57
CA ILE A 41 7.38 4.33 8.29
C ILE A 41 6.26 4.70 7.30
N LEU A 42 5.12 3.99 7.29
CA LEU A 42 3.97 4.48 6.55
C LEU A 42 3.32 5.62 7.33
N SER A 43 3.38 6.81 6.75
CA SER A 43 2.57 7.91 7.24
C SER A 43 1.09 7.54 7.09
N LYS A 44 0.24 7.91 8.05
CA LYS A 44 -1.23 7.76 7.97
C LYS A 44 -1.80 8.06 6.56
N PRO A 45 -1.41 9.15 5.88
CA PRO A 45 -1.87 9.43 4.51
C PRO A 45 -1.47 8.37 3.46
N GLU A 46 -0.28 7.76 3.53
CA GLU A 46 0.09 6.68 2.60
C GLU A 46 -0.84 5.46 2.79
N LEU A 47 -1.20 5.16 4.04
CA LEU A 47 -2.05 4.02 4.35
C LEU A 47 -3.51 4.28 3.96
N GLU A 48 -4.02 5.50 4.17
CA GLU A 48 -5.33 5.91 3.66
C GLU A 48 -5.36 5.90 2.11
N TYR A 49 -4.31 6.37 1.46
CA TYR A 49 -4.22 6.32 0.00
C TYR A 49 -4.24 4.88 -0.55
N LEU A 50 -3.50 3.97 0.09
CA LEU A 50 -3.54 2.54 -0.27
C LEU A 50 -4.92 1.92 -0.03
N LYS A 51 -5.57 2.24 1.09
CA LYS A 51 -6.95 1.78 1.35
C LYS A 51 -7.92 2.31 0.31
N LEU A 52 -7.72 3.55 -0.16
CA LEU A 52 -8.55 4.18 -1.18
C LEU A 52 -8.41 3.46 -2.52
N LEU A 53 -7.18 3.17 -2.93
CA LEU A 53 -6.90 2.38 -4.13
C LEU A 53 -7.46 0.96 -4.03
N ALA A 54 -7.38 0.35 -2.85
CA ALA A 54 -7.88 -1.00 -2.60
C ALA A 54 -9.41 -1.06 -2.40
N GLY A 55 -10.10 0.08 -2.47
CA GLY A 55 -11.55 0.19 -2.25
C GLY A 55 -12.00 -0.10 -0.81
N GLU A 56 -11.09 -0.04 0.17
CA GLU A 56 -11.36 -0.26 1.60
C GLU A 56 -11.36 1.04 2.42
N HIS A 57 -11.30 2.19 1.75
CA HIS A 57 -11.29 3.46 2.47
C HIS A 57 -12.69 3.78 2.99
N GLU A 58 -12.78 3.98 4.31
CA GLU A 58 -14.06 4.14 5.02
C GLU A 58 -14.90 5.33 4.52
N LYS A 59 -14.25 6.35 3.95
CA LYS A 59 -14.91 7.62 3.54
C LYS A 59 -14.97 7.89 2.04
N TYR A 60 -14.15 7.24 1.23
CA TYR A 60 -13.96 7.64 -0.17
C TYR A 60 -13.81 6.39 -1.04
N ILE A 61 -14.36 6.42 -2.25
CA ILE A 61 -14.29 5.33 -3.22
C ILE A 61 -13.83 5.94 -4.54
N LEU A 62 -12.84 5.34 -5.20
CA LEU A 62 -12.44 5.77 -6.54
C LEU A 62 -13.53 5.38 -7.53
N THR A 63 -14.21 6.38 -8.09
CA THR A 63 -15.17 6.19 -9.17
C THR A 63 -14.50 6.58 -10.48
N GLU A 64 -14.45 5.67 -11.45
CA GLU A 64 -14.15 6.06 -12.83
C GLU A 64 -15.27 6.99 -13.34
N LYS A 65 -14.87 8.03 -14.07
CA LYS A 65 -15.76 9.09 -14.55
C LYS A 65 -16.05 8.90 -16.04
#